data_AF-A0A372RC05-F1
#
_entry.id   AF-A0A372RC05-F1
#
_cell.length_a   1.000
_cell.length_b   1.000
_cell.length_c   1.000
_cell.angle_alpha   90.00
_cell.angle_beta   90.00
_cell.angle_gamma   90.00
#
_symmetry.space_group_name_H-M   'P 1'
#
loop_
_entity.id
_entity.type
_entity.pdbx_description
1 polymer ?
#
loop_
_entity_poly.entity_id
_entity_poly.type
_entity_poly.pdbx_seq_one_letter_code
_entity_poly.pdbx_strand_id
1 'polypeptide(L)' 'MILKVLHEMSTLLNTGLDRDTLSLCLNLCENGVNPEALAAVIKELRRESVSLKVFY' A
#
# COMPACT_ATOMS: atom_id res chain seq x y z
N MET A 1 1.98 -16.98 -7.22
CA MET A 1 3.23 -16.65 -7.94
C MET A 1 3.36 -15.14 -8.16
N ILE A 2 2.34 -14.48 -8.73
CA ILE A 2 2.34 -13.03 -9.02
C ILE A 2 2.57 -12.16 -7.76
N LEU A 3 1.89 -12.44 -6.65
CA LEU A 3 2.07 -11.68 -5.40
C LEU A 3 3.52 -11.69 -4.88
N LYS A 4 4.26 -12.80 -5.09
CA LYS A 4 5.66 -12.90 -4.67
C LYS A 4 6.55 -11.96 -5.48
N VAL A 5 6.36 -11.94 -6.81
CA VAL A 5 7.09 -11.05 -7.72
C VAL A 5 6.76 -9.59 -7.43
N LEU A 6 5.47 -9.26 -7.25
CA LEU A 6 5.05 -7.90 -6.88
C LEU A 6 5.64 -7.47 -5.52
N HIS A 7 5.73 -8.37 -4.55
CA HIS A 7 6.32 -8.07 -3.25
C HIS A 7 7.84 -7.84 -3.36
N GLU A 8 8.55 -8.64 -4.17
CA GLU A 8 9.96 -8.40 -4.46
C GLU A 8 10.19 -7.05 -5.15
N MET A 9 9.35 -6.71 -6.14
CA MET A 9 9.37 -5.38 -6.78
C MET A 9 9.08 -4.25 -5.78
N SER A 10 8.08 -4.44 -4.91
CA SER A 10 7.71 -3.50 -3.85
C SER A 10 8.87 -3.22 -2.89
N THR A 11 9.59 -4.26 -2.49
CA THR A 11 10.79 -4.16 -1.64
C THR A 11 11.92 -3.43 -2.36
N LEU A 12 12.19 -3.76 -3.63
CA LEU A 12 13.23 -3.11 -4.44
C LEU A 12 12.95 -1.61 -4.64
N LEU A 13 11.67 -1.25 -4.83
CA LEU A 13 11.22 0.13 -4.96
C LEU A 13 10.99 0.84 -3.62
N ASN A 14 11.23 0.14 -2.51
CA ASN A 14 11.07 0.63 -1.15
C ASN A 14 9.71 1.30 -0.90
N THR A 15 8.62 0.71 -1.40
CA THR A 15 7.26 1.28 -1.22
C THR A 15 6.76 1.17 0.24
N GLY A 16 7.42 0.33 1.04
CA GLY A 16 7.06 0.04 2.42
C GLY A 16 5.72 -0.68 2.56
N LEU A 17 5.24 -1.36 1.51
CA LEU A 17 4.05 -2.22 1.59
C LEU A 17 4.48 -3.63 2.01
N ASP A 18 3.91 -4.11 3.11
CA ASP A 18 3.99 -5.52 3.50
C ASP A 18 3.11 -6.39 2.59
N ARG A 19 3.25 -7.71 2.74
CA ARG A 19 2.59 -8.69 1.89
C ARG A 19 1.06 -8.65 1.96
N ASP A 20 0.50 -8.41 3.14
CA ASP A 20 -0.95 -8.38 3.34
C ASP A 20 -1.54 -7.10 2.74
N THR A 21 -0.90 -5.95 2.98
CA THR A 21 -1.30 -4.67 2.39
C THR A 21 -1.21 -4.72 0.86
N LEU A 22 -0.14 -5.32 0.31
CA LEU A 22 0.02 -5.47 -1.14
C LEU A 22 -1.06 -6.38 -1.75
N SER A 23 -1.44 -7.45 -1.06
CA SER A 23 -2.53 -8.34 -1.48
C SER A 23 -3.87 -7.62 -1.49
N LEU A 24 -4.13 -6.77 -0.51
CA LEU A 24 -5.34 -5.95 -0.47
C LEU A 24 -5.37 -4.93 -1.61
N CYS A 25 -4.26 -4.24 -1.85
CA CYS A 25 -4.16 -3.29 -2.97
C CYS A 25 -4.43 -3.96 -4.31
N LEU A 26 -3.89 -5.16 -4.52
CA LEU A 26 -4.12 -5.93 -5.74
C LEU A 26 -5.62 -6.27 -5.89
N ASN A 27 -6.26 -6.79 -4.84
CA ASN A 27 -7.68 -7.10 -4.87
C ASN A 27 -8.54 -5.86 -5.17
N LEU A 28 -8.20 -4.70 -4.60
CA LEU A 28 -8.92 -3.45 -4.89
C LEU A 28 -8.76 -3.03 -6.35
N CYS A 29 -7.54 -3.09 -6.89
CA CYS A 29 -7.28 -2.81 -8.31
C CYS A 29 -8.02 -3.79 -9.24
N GLU A 30 -8.08 -5.08 -8.89
CA GLU A 30 -8.84 -6.10 -9.64
C GLU A 30 -10.36 -5.84 -9.61
N ASN A 31 -10.86 -5.17 -8.56
CA ASN A 31 -12.24 -4.69 -8.48
C ASN A 31 -12.47 -3.34 -9.18
N GLY A 32 -11.50 -2.84 -9.95
CA GLY A 32 -11.63 -1.61 -10.75
C GLY A 32 -11.31 -0.32 -10.01
N VAL A 33 -10.73 -0.39 -8.81
CA VAL A 33 -10.23 0.81 -8.12
C VAL A 33 -9.01 1.36 -8.85
N ASN A 34 -8.98 2.68 -9.03
CA ASN A 34 -7.85 3.37 -9.66
C ASN A 34 -6.59 3.28 -8.76
N PRO A 35 -5.45 2.77 -9.26
CA PRO A 35 -4.23 2.60 -8.47
C PRO A 35 -3.61 3.91 -7.98
N GLU A 36 -3.66 4.98 -8.77
CA GLU A 36 -3.17 6.31 -8.38
C GLU A 36 -4.00 6.91 -7.24
N ALA A 37 -5.33 6.78 -7.32
CA ALA A 37 -6.22 7.23 -6.25
C ALA A 37 -6.00 6.41 -4.97
N LEU A 38 -5.85 5.09 -5.09
CA LEU A 38 -5.54 4.21 -3.97
C LEU A 38 -4.19 4.57 -3.32
N ALA A 39 -3.17 4.86 -4.12
CA ALA A 39 -1.87 5.29 -3.62
C ALA A 39 -1.94 6.63 -2.87
N ALA A 40 -2.76 7.56 -3.33
CA ALA A 40 -2.99 8.83 -2.63
C ALA A 40 -3.63 8.60 -1.25
N VAL A 41 -4.67 7.75 -1.18
CA VAL A 41 -5.35 7.41 0.08
C VAL A 41 -4.39 6.73 1.06
N ILE A 42 -3.60 5.76 0.61
CA ILE A 42 -2.62 5.06 1.47
C ILE A 42 -1.59 6.04 2.03
N LYS A 43 -1.12 6.99 1.22
CA LYS A 43 -0.17 8.03 1.68
C LYS A 43 -0.78 8.91 2.75
N GLU A 44 -2.03 9.35 2.57
CA GLU A 44 -2.71 10.19 3.56
C GLU A 44 -2.94 9.43 4.88
N LEU A 45 -3.44 8.20 4.82
CA LEU A 45 -3.64 7.35 6.01
C LEU A 45 -2.34 7.12 6.79
N ARG A 46 -1.22 6.90 6.08
CA ARG A 46 0.11 6.77 6.71
C ARG A 46 0.54 8.06 7.41
N ARG A 47 0.30 9.21 6.78
CA ARG A 47 0.62 10.53 7.36
C ARG A 47 -0.20 10.78 8.62
N GLU A 48 -1.52 10.59 8.57
CA GLU A 48 -2.41 10.76 9.71
C GLU A 48 -2.05 9.80 10.85
N SER A 49 -1.74 8.54 10.54
CA SER A 49 -1.31 7.55 11.54
C SER A 49 -0.05 7.97 12.29
N VAL A 50 0.92 8.57 11.59
CA VAL A 50 2.13 9.13 12.22
C VAL A 50 1.77 10.33 13.08
N SER A 51 0.93 11.24 12.58
CA SER A 51 0.47 12.40 13.37
C SER A 51 -0.22 11.97 14.65
N LEU A 52 -1.14 11.00 14.60
CA LEU A 52 -1.85 10.49 15.78
C LEU A 52 -0.91 9.90 16.84
N LYS A 53 0.16 9.20 16.43
CA LYS A 53 1.17 8.65 17.35
C LYS A 53 2.01 9.69 18.07
N VAL A 54 2.10 10.92 17.55
CA VAL A 54 2.84 12.01 18.20
C VAL A 54 2.04 12.63 19.34
N PHE A 55 0.71 12.47 19.35
CA PHE A 55 -0.18 13.06 20.35
C PHE A 55 -0.44 12.16 21.57
N TYR A 56 0.11 10.95 21.61
CA TYR A 56 -0.06 9.97 22.69
C TYR A 56 1.30 9.55 23.25
#